data_AF-A0A7V7E0L7-F1
#
_entry.id   AF-A0A7V7E0L7-F1
#
_cell.length_a   1.000
_cell.length_b   1.000
_cell.length_c   1.000
_cell.angle_alpha   90.00
_cell.angle_beta   90.00
_cell.angle_gamma   90.00
#
_symmetry.space_group_name_H-M   'P 1'
#
loop_
_entity.id
_entity.type
_entity.pdbx_description
1 polymer ?
#
loop_
_entity_poly.entity_id
_entity_poly.type
_entity_poly.pdbx_seq_one_letter_code
_entity_poly.pdbx_strand_id
1 'polypeptide(L)'
;DTPFLKKELVEIILAGIDNKSELIIPETSLGLEPLCAVYSKNCLKNLEHCLNHEKLKIMGCLKKVPVKKISEKKLLQKDPDFISFFNINTPEDLDKAEALIRDEQP
;
A
#
# COMPACT_ATOMS: atom_id res chain seq x y z
N ASP A 1 -11.76 0.18 2.87
CA ASP A 1 -10.76 0.97 3.64
C ASP A 1 -10.13 0.15 4.76
N THR A 2 -8.80 0.08 4.81
CA THR A 2 -7.97 -0.90 5.54
C THR A 2 -8.00 -0.72 7.08
N PRO A 3 -8.89 -1.41 7.82
CA PRO A 3 -9.03 -1.22 9.27
C PRO A 3 -7.94 -1.95 10.05
N PHE A 4 -7.31 -2.95 9.43
CA PHE A 4 -6.34 -3.86 10.03
C PHE A 4 -4.90 -3.55 9.63
N LEU A 5 -4.63 -2.33 9.12
CA LEU A 5 -3.29 -1.92 8.72
C LEU A 5 -2.33 -2.08 9.91
N LYS A 6 -1.49 -3.11 9.90
CA LYS A 6 -0.52 -3.31 10.98
C LYS A 6 0.61 -2.32 10.86
N LYS A 7 1.09 -1.85 12.02
CA LYS A 7 2.28 -1.01 12.12
C LYS A 7 3.50 -1.68 11.46
N GLU A 8 3.61 -3.00 11.56
CA GLU A 8 4.69 -3.78 10.95
C GLU A 8 4.76 -3.60 9.43
N LEU A 9 3.62 -3.48 8.75
CA LEU A 9 3.58 -3.22 7.31
C LEU A 9 4.17 -1.85 7.00
N VAL A 10 3.76 -0.83 7.74
CA VAL A 10 4.28 0.54 7.61
C VAL A 10 5.78 0.56 7.88
N GLU A 11 6.25 -0.15 8.91
CA GLU A 11 7.68 -0.25 9.24
C GLU A 11 8.49 -0.91 8.12
N ILE A 12 7.97 -1.92 7.42
CA ILE A 12 8.64 -2.51 6.24
C ILE A 12 8.75 -1.50 5.10
N ILE A 13 7.66 -0.78 4.83
CA ILE A 13 7.65 0.21 3.74
C ILE A 13 8.64 1.33 4.06
N LEU A 14 8.68 1.79 5.31
CA LEU A 14 9.64 2.78 5.81
C LEU A 14 11.08 2.24 5.82
N ALA A 15 11.31 0.98 6.21
CA ALA A 15 12.62 0.34 6.15
C ALA A 15 13.12 0.18 4.69
N GLY A 16 12.19 0.20 3.73
CA GLY A 16 12.48 0.23 2.31
C GLY A 16 13.06 1.56 1.81
N ILE A 17 13.02 2.63 2.61
CA ILE A 17 13.46 3.98 2.20
C ILE A 17 14.94 4.00 1.86
N ASP A 18 15.24 4.56 0.70
CA ASP A 18 16.60 4.77 0.21
C ASP A 18 16.66 6.08 -0.58
N ASN A 19 17.88 6.61 -0.80
CA ASN A 19 18.09 7.89 -1.47
C ASN A 19 17.86 7.86 -3.00
N LYS A 20 17.61 6.67 -3.59
CA LYS A 20 17.42 6.48 -5.03
C LYS A 20 15.96 6.29 -5.41
N SER A 21 15.10 5.96 -4.46
CA SER A 21 13.69 5.64 -4.72
C SER A 21 12.78 6.80 -4.33
N GLU A 22 11.93 7.23 -5.26
CA GLU A 22 10.97 8.32 -5.03
C GLU A 22 9.57 7.81 -4.71
N LEU A 23 9.31 6.53 -5.01
CA LEU A 23 8.09 5.81 -4.63
C LEU A 23 8.47 4.44 -4.07
N ILE A 24 7.91 4.07 -2.93
CA ILE A 24 8.04 2.73 -2.37
C ILE A 24 6.64 2.16 -2.18
N ILE A 25 6.33 1.09 -2.90
CA ILE A 25 4.99 0.55 -3.02
C ILE A 25 5.00 -0.96 -2.76
N PRO A 26 4.12 -1.48 -1.88
CA PRO A 26 3.95 -2.91 -1.74
C PRO A 26 3.30 -3.51 -3.00
N GLU A 27 3.83 -4.66 -3.43
CA GLU A 27 3.31 -5.47 -4.51
C GLU A 27 2.77 -6.77 -3.93
N THR A 28 1.46 -6.97 -4.05
CA THR A 28 0.72 -8.15 -3.60
C THR A 28 0.25 -8.95 -4.80
N SER A 29 -0.24 -10.17 -4.57
CA SER A 29 -0.88 -10.98 -5.61
C SER A 29 -2.08 -10.29 -6.29
N LEU A 30 -2.72 -9.33 -5.63
CA LEU A 30 -3.84 -8.55 -6.17
C LEU A 30 -3.37 -7.35 -7.01
N GLY A 31 -2.12 -6.91 -6.82
CA GLY A 31 -1.52 -5.82 -7.57
C GLY A 31 -0.71 -4.87 -6.70
N LEU A 32 -0.52 -3.66 -7.22
CA LEU A 32 0.16 -2.58 -6.52
C LEU A 32 -0.87 -1.79 -5.72
N GLU A 33 -0.55 -1.51 -4.46
CA GLU A 33 -1.43 -0.75 -3.55
C GLU A 33 -0.90 0.69 -3.41
N PRO A 34 -1.27 1.63 -4.31
CA PRO A 34 -0.78 3.01 -4.24
C PRO A 34 -1.32 3.76 -3.02
N LEU A 35 -2.42 3.30 -2.42
CA LEU A 35 -2.96 3.91 -1.21
C LEU A 35 -2.13 3.58 0.04
N CYS A 36 -1.38 2.47 0.02
CA CYS A 36 -0.49 2.05 1.09
C CYS A 36 0.98 2.11 0.63
N ALA A 37 1.45 3.31 0.26
CA ALA A 37 2.80 3.50 -0.28
C ALA A 37 3.49 4.73 0.32
N VAL A 38 4.82 4.74 0.30
CA VAL A 38 5.64 5.89 0.71
C VAL A 38 6.04 6.68 -0.52
N TYR A 39 5.76 7.99 -0.45
CA TYR A 39 6.03 8.95 -1.51
C TYR A 39 7.09 9.94 -1.06
N SER A 40 8.13 10.13 -1.87
CA SER A 40 9.06 11.23 -1.68
C SER A 40 8.39 12.57 -1.99
N LYS A 41 8.80 13.64 -1.29
CA LYS A 41 8.34 15.01 -1.58
C LYS A 41 8.66 15.46 -3.01
N ASN A 42 9.64 14.85 -3.67
CA ASN A 42 9.95 15.14 -5.06
C ASN A 42 8.82 14.72 -6.03
N CYS A 43 8.02 13.70 -5.67
CA CYS A 43 6.87 13.27 -6.46
C CYS A 43 5.73 14.30 -6.50
N LEU A 44 5.73 15.26 -5.57
CA LEU A 44 4.65 16.23 -5.39
C LEU A 44 4.43 17.08 -6.64
N LYS A 45 5.52 17.51 -7.31
CA LYS A 45 5.42 18.29 -8.56
C LYS A 45 4.78 17.49 -9.70
N ASN A 46 5.12 16.20 -9.81
CA ASN A 46 4.54 15.33 -10.83
C ASN A 46 3.06 15.03 -10.55
N LEU A 47 2.71 14.83 -9.28
CA LEU A 47 1.33 14.62 -8.85
C LEU A 47 0.47 15.87 -9.09
N GLU A 48 0.97 17.06 -8.74
CA GLU A 48 0.30 18.33 -8.97
C GLU A 48 0.08 18.59 -10.47
N HIS A 49 1.10 18.36 -11.31
CA HIS A 49 0.95 18.45 -12.75
C HIS A 49 -0.12 17.48 -13.28
N CYS A 50 -0.14 16.26 -12.78
CA CYS A 50 -1.17 15.29 -13.15
C CYS A 50 -2.57 15.72 -12.76
N LEU A 51 -2.76 16.24 -11.54
CA LEU A 51 -4.04 16.74 -11.06
C LEU A 51 -4.53 17.89 -11.94
N ASN A 52 -3.64 18.82 -12.30
CA ASN A 52 -3.97 19.95 -13.19
C ASN A 52 -4.33 19.51 -14.63
N HIS A 53 -3.87 18.33 -15.06
CA HIS A 53 -4.18 17.76 -16.38
C HIS A 53 -5.24 16.65 -16.33
N GLU A 54 -6.04 16.59 -15.26
CA GLU A 54 -7.13 15.61 -15.06
C GLU A 54 -6.66 14.14 -15.12
N LYS A 55 -5.37 13.90 -14.89
CA LYS A 55 -4.78 12.56 -14.81
C LYS A 55 -4.91 12.04 -13.38
N LEU A 56 -6.09 11.50 -13.08
CA LEU A 56 -6.41 10.97 -11.74
C LEU A 56 -5.79 9.59 -11.45
N LYS A 57 -5.17 8.95 -12.45
CA LYS A 57 -4.49 7.66 -12.27
C LYS A 57 -3.09 7.88 -11.67
N ILE A 58 -2.96 7.70 -10.36
CA ILE A 58 -1.70 7.81 -9.58
C ILE A 58 -0.54 7.05 -10.24
N MET A 59 -0.77 5.80 -10.64
CA MET A 59 0.23 4.99 -11.35
C MET A 59 0.71 5.59 -12.67
N GLY A 60 -0.17 6.32 -13.38
CA GLY A 60 0.18 7.02 -14.62
C GLY A 60 1.09 8.22 -14.36
N CYS A 61 0.91 8.89 -13.23
CA CYS A 61 1.69 10.06 -12.80
C CYS A 61 3.09 9.70 -12.32
N LEU A 62 3.24 8.50 -11.79
CA LEU A 62 4.47 8.00 -11.19
C LEU A 62 5.25 7.08 -12.12
N LYS A 63 4.85 7.01 -13.39
CA LYS A 63 5.51 6.14 -14.39
C LYS A 63 6.97 6.54 -14.68
N LYS A 64 7.35 7.79 -14.37
CA LYS A 64 8.68 8.36 -14.63
C LYS A 64 9.53 8.53 -13.36
N VAL A 65 9.02 8.16 -12.18
CA VAL A 65 9.80 8.24 -10.94
C VAL A 65 10.45 6.89 -10.65
N PRO A 66 11.63 6.85 -10.03
CA PRO A 66 12.23 5.60 -9.58
C PRO A 66 11.35 4.97 -8.50
N VAL A 67 10.75 3.82 -8.85
CA VAL A 67 9.85 3.05 -7.98
C VAL A 67 10.56 1.84 -7.42
N LYS A 68 10.49 1.68 -6.09
CA LYS A 68 10.90 0.48 -5.38
C LYS A 68 9.69 -0.31 -4.97
N LYS A 69 9.59 -1.53 -5.50
CA LYS A 69 8.51 -2.44 -5.15
C LYS A 69 8.93 -3.34 -4.01
N ILE A 70 8.07 -3.50 -3.02
CA ILE A 70 8.26 -4.46 -1.94
C ILE A 70 7.48 -5.70 -2.30
N SER A 71 8.22 -6.77 -2.62
CA SER A 71 7.63 -8.04 -3.01
C SER A 71 6.79 -8.64 -1.87
N GLU A 72 5.69 -9.29 -2.24
CA GLU A 72 4.83 -10.07 -1.34
C GLU A 72 5.60 -10.97 -0.36
N LYS A 73 6.66 -11.63 -0.81
CA LYS A 73 7.51 -12.47 0.07
C LYS A 73 8.09 -11.74 1.28
N LYS A 74 8.42 -10.46 1.15
CA LYS A 74 8.90 -9.63 2.27
C LYS A 74 7.74 -9.19 3.18
N LEU A 75 6.56 -8.99 2.58
CA LEU A 75 5.35 -8.63 3.29
C LEU A 75 4.89 -9.81 4.17
N LEU A 76 4.81 -11.02 3.59
CA LEU A 76 4.45 -12.27 4.28
C LEU A 76 5.39 -12.65 5.44
N GLN A 77 6.67 -12.24 5.38
CA GLN A 77 7.61 -12.50 6.49
C GLN A 77 7.27 -11.74 7.77
N LYS A 78 6.48 -10.68 7.66
CA LYS A 78 6.12 -9.78 8.77
C LYS A 78 4.62 -9.72 9.01
N ASP A 79 3.82 -9.96 7.98
CA ASP A 79 2.38 -10.12 8.07
C ASP A 79 1.98 -11.44 7.40
N PRO A 80 2.21 -12.58 8.07
CA PRO A 80 1.97 -13.91 7.49
C PRO A 80 0.51 -14.14 7.11
N ASP A 81 -0.42 -13.51 7.84
CA ASP A 81 -1.86 -13.59 7.60
C ASP A 81 -2.36 -12.55 6.57
N PHE A 82 -1.48 -11.66 6.09
CA PHE A 82 -1.77 -10.63 5.09
C PHE A 82 -2.97 -9.70 5.41
N ILE A 83 -3.38 -9.67 6.68
CA ILE A 83 -4.54 -8.94 7.18
C ILE A 83 -4.37 -7.43 6.94
N SER A 84 -3.13 -6.94 6.90
CA SER A 84 -2.84 -5.53 6.66
C SER A 84 -3.27 -5.04 5.27
N PHE A 85 -3.42 -5.96 4.32
CA PHE A 85 -3.91 -5.69 2.96
C PHE A 85 -5.39 -6.05 2.78
N PHE A 86 -6.08 -6.44 3.86
CA PHE A 86 -7.49 -6.75 3.84
C PHE A 86 -8.28 -5.45 3.65
N ASN A 87 -8.56 -5.13 2.39
CA ASN A 87 -9.32 -3.95 2.02
C ASN A 87 -10.79 -4.33 1.91
N ILE A 88 -11.60 -3.89 2.87
CA ILE A 88 -13.04 -4.07 2.85
C ILE A 88 -13.61 -3.19 1.74
N ASN A 89 -13.86 -3.79 0.57
CA ASN A 89 -14.46 -3.13 -0.58
C ASN A 89 -15.85 -3.69 -0.91
N THR A 90 -16.15 -4.92 -0.48
CA THR A 90 -17.47 -5.55 -0.66
C THR A 90 -18.12 -5.92 0.67
N PRO A 91 -19.47 -6.03 0.73
CA PRO A 91 -20.16 -6.46 1.94
C PRO A 91 -19.75 -7.88 2.39
N GLU A 92 -19.30 -8.74 1.47
CA GLU A 92 -18.73 -10.06 1.80
C GLU A 92 -17.37 -9.95 2.50
N ASP A 93 -16.59 -8.91 2.21
CA ASP A 93 -15.36 -8.61 2.97
C ASP A 93 -15.69 -8.12 4.38
N LEU A 94 -16.82 -7.43 4.57
CA LEU A 94 -17.25 -6.98 5.90
C LEU A 94 -17.57 -8.17 6.81
N ASP A 95 -18.26 -9.19 6.29
CA ASP A 95 -18.59 -10.41 7.03
C ASP A 95 -17.33 -11.18 7.46
N LYS A 96 -16.33 -11.27 6.57
CA LYS A 96 -15.01 -11.84 6.88
C LYS A 96 -14.23 -10.99 7.90
N ALA A 97 -14.30 -9.66 7.81
CA ALA A 97 -13.70 -8.76 8.80
C ALA A 97 -14.35 -8.91 10.18
N GLU A 98 -15.68 -9.06 10.24
CA GLU A 98 -16.40 -9.33 11.47
C GLU A 98 -16.00 -10.69 12.07
N ALA A 99 -15.82 -11.72 11.23
CA ALA A 99 -15.32 -13.02 11.69
C ALA A 99 -13.89 -12.93 12.26
N LEU A 100 -12.99 -12.17 11.62
CA LEU A 100 -11.62 -11.94 12.09
C LEU A 100 -11.57 -11.20 13.44
N ILE A 101 -12.41 -10.18 13.64
CA ILE A 101 -12.50 -9.45 14.92
C ILE A 101 -13.04 -10.35 16.04
N ARG A 102 -13.90 -11.30 15.70
CA ARG A 102 -14.55 -12.20 16.66
C ARG A 102 -13.63 -13.32 17.16
N ASP A 103 -12.64 -13.73 16.37
CA ASP A 103 -11.60 -14.69 16.75
C ASP A 103 -10.46 -14.05 17.57
N GLU A 104 -10.25 -12.73 17.47
CA GLU A 104 -9.28 -11.96 18.28
C GLU A 104 -9.78 -11.55 19.67
N GLN A 105 -11.00 -11.93 20.08
CA GLN A 105 -11.46 -11.76 21.46
C GLN A 105 -11.11 -12.99 22.30
N PRO A 106 -10.26 -12.87 23.35
CA PRO A 106 -10.03 -13.94 24.32
C PRO A 106 -11.26 -14.26 25.17
#